data_AF-A0ABD6F0W1-F1
#
_entry.id   AF-A0ABD6F0W1-F1
#
_cell.length_a   1.000
_cell.length_b   1.000
_cell.length_c   1.000
_cell.angle_alpha   90.00
_cell.angle_beta   90.00
_cell.angle_gamma   90.00
#
_symmetry.space_group_name_H-M   'P 1'
#
loop_
_entity.id
_entity.type
_entity.pdbx_description
1 polymer ?
#
loop_
_entity_poly.entity_id
_entity_poly.type
_entity_poly.pdbx_seq_one_letter_code
_entity_poly.pdbx_strand_id
1 'polypeptide(L)'
;MARSLLELTAFRIRHDLELRCSLACCFSSLFISCLTCLLSSWNVYAIAGSITLCISVCTALNGWKEKWNSSQAALLGSVFGTAFMCLCRSSNKLEILFFRYTLCLTFFHYSEYIATALTNRRNLRPSSYLLDQSLHYWIAAVSSWLEFSLESYFVPSIKSVSFSTFGVCLVICGESLRKVAMFQAKGSFTHTIATRKRSDHSLVTDGVYAFVRHPGYLGWFIWSVGTQIVLCNPVCVVSYAIVSWAFFEDRIFWEEQSLVAFFGESYIRYRAKVPCGVPFIRGYDISMVHSFGSSHL
;
A
#
# COMPACT_ATOMS: atom_id res chain seq x y z
N MET A 1 8.33 -5.67 25.56
CA MET A 1 8.18 -5.71 24.09
C MET A 1 7.86 -4.35 23.47
N ALA A 2 6.99 -3.50 24.03
CA ALA A 2 6.69 -2.18 23.48
C ALA A 2 7.83 -1.14 23.62
N ARG A 3 8.53 -1.10 24.77
CA ARG A 3 9.71 -0.24 24.97
C ARG A 3 10.82 -0.51 23.95
N SER A 4 11.10 -1.78 23.65
CA SER A 4 12.11 -2.15 22.66
C SER A 4 11.75 -1.76 21.22
N LEU A 5 10.45 -1.68 20.88
CA LEU A 5 10.01 -1.33 19.52
C LEU A 5 10.06 0.20 19.31
N LEU A 6 9.63 0.98 20.30
CA LEU A 6 9.76 2.44 20.29
C LEU A 6 11.23 2.87 20.26
N GLU A 7 12.09 2.24 21.07
CA GLU A 7 13.54 2.52 21.08
C GLU A 7 14.18 2.16 19.74
N LEU A 8 13.84 1.01 19.16
CA LEU A 8 14.33 0.62 17.84
C LEU A 8 13.87 1.59 16.74
N THR A 9 12.61 2.02 16.78
CA THR A 9 12.07 3.01 15.83
C THR A 9 12.77 4.35 15.99
N ALA A 10 12.94 4.85 17.22
CA ALA A 10 13.67 6.08 17.50
C ALA A 10 15.14 6.00 17.05
N PHE A 11 15.78 4.85 17.28
CA PHE A 11 17.14 4.57 16.82
C PHE A 11 17.23 4.60 15.28
N ARG A 12 16.33 3.91 14.57
CA ARG A 12 16.26 3.92 13.10
C ARG A 12 16.04 5.33 12.57
N ILE A 13 15.05 6.05 13.09
CA ILE A 13 14.78 7.44 12.69
C ILE A 13 16.02 8.31 12.91
N ARG A 14 16.82 8.09 13.95
CA ARG A 14 18.01 8.92 14.19
C ARG A 14 19.16 8.63 13.23
N HIS A 15 19.36 7.37 12.85
CA HIS A 15 20.57 6.94 12.13
C HIS A 15 20.35 6.65 10.64
N ASP A 16 19.10 6.53 10.20
CA ASP A 16 18.75 6.25 8.82
C ASP A 16 18.51 7.54 8.03
N LEU A 17 19.42 7.86 7.12
CA LEU A 17 19.34 9.09 6.32
C LEU A 17 18.10 9.07 5.40
N GLU A 18 17.88 7.97 4.66
CA GLU A 18 16.76 7.83 3.72
C GLU A 18 15.40 8.01 4.43
N LEU A 19 15.25 7.42 5.63
CA LEU A 19 14.04 7.55 6.43
C LEU A 19 13.85 8.98 6.96
N ARG A 20 14.91 9.64 7.43
CA ARG A 20 14.84 11.04 7.89
C ARG A 20 14.47 11.99 6.76
N CYS A 21 15.11 11.85 5.61
CA CYS A 21 14.83 12.66 4.43
C CYS A 21 13.37 12.50 4.02
N SER A 22 12.86 11.26 3.94
CA SER A 22 11.43 10.98 3.69
C SER A 22 10.52 11.67 4.69
N LEU A 23 10.73 11.47 5.99
CA LEU A 23 9.90 12.05 7.05
C LEU A 23 9.90 13.57 6.99
N ALA A 24 11.08 14.19 6.90
CA ALA A 24 11.21 15.64 6.82
C ALA A 24 10.52 16.22 5.58
N CYS A 25 10.71 15.61 4.40
CA CYS A 25 10.09 16.07 3.16
C CYS A 25 8.57 15.92 3.18
N CYS A 26 8.05 14.77 3.66
CA CYS A 26 6.61 14.53 3.74
C CYS A 26 5.92 15.49 4.72
N PHE A 27 6.42 15.63 5.95
CA PHE A 27 5.78 16.50 6.95
C PHE A 27 5.90 17.98 6.63
N SER A 28 7.05 18.45 6.13
CA SER A 28 7.22 19.85 5.74
C SER A 28 6.31 20.22 4.57
N SER A 29 6.26 19.38 3.53
CA SER A 29 5.42 19.62 2.36
C SER A 29 3.92 19.54 2.66
N LEU A 30 3.50 18.63 3.55
CA LEU A 30 2.14 18.57 4.09
C LEU A 30 1.79 19.87 4.80
N PHE A 31 2.64 20.32 5.73
CA PHE A 31 2.40 21.55 6.49
C PHE A 31 2.31 22.77 5.57
N ILE A 32 3.24 22.92 4.63
CA ILE A 32 3.26 24.00 3.65
C ILE A 32 1.98 23.97 2.80
N SER A 33 1.59 22.79 2.30
CA SER A 33 0.38 22.66 1.46
C SER A 33 -0.89 23.01 2.22
N CYS A 34 -0.98 22.60 3.49
CA CYS A 34 -2.10 22.99 4.36
C CYS A 34 -2.14 24.51 4.57
N LEU A 35 -0.99 25.12 4.86
CA LEU A 35 -0.86 26.56 5.06
C LEU A 35 -1.20 27.35 3.79
N THR A 36 -0.73 26.90 2.62
CA THR A 36 -1.06 27.50 1.33
C THR A 36 -2.56 27.46 1.08
N CYS A 37 -3.24 26.34 1.35
CA CYS A 37 -4.69 26.25 1.19
C CYS A 37 -5.42 27.25 2.10
N LEU A 38 -4.94 27.46 3.33
CA LEU A 38 -5.52 28.44 4.26
C LEU A 38 -5.32 29.89 3.81
N LEU A 39 -4.13 30.24 3.31
CA LEU A 39 -3.75 31.63 3.01
C LEU A 39 -4.16 32.09 1.61
N SER A 40 -4.15 31.20 0.61
CA SER A 40 -4.31 31.59 -0.81
C SER A 40 -5.75 31.67 -1.29
N SER A 41 -6.74 31.57 -0.38
CA SER A 41 -8.16 31.50 -0.74
C SER A 41 -8.45 30.43 -1.82
N TRP A 42 -7.78 29.28 -1.75
CA TRP A 42 -8.00 28.13 -2.64
C TRP A 42 -7.65 28.38 -4.11
N ASN A 43 -6.75 29.31 -4.37
CA ASN A 43 -6.25 29.55 -5.71
C ASN A 43 -5.51 28.30 -6.23
N VAL A 44 -6.06 27.67 -7.27
CA VAL A 44 -5.52 26.43 -7.86
C VAL A 44 -4.07 26.60 -8.32
N TYR A 45 -3.70 27.77 -8.86
CA TYR A 45 -2.33 28.05 -9.26
C TYR A 45 -1.40 28.17 -8.05
N ALA A 46 -1.87 28.73 -6.93
CA ALA A 46 -1.09 28.81 -5.70
C ALA A 46 -0.86 27.42 -5.10
N ILE A 47 -1.88 26.56 -5.11
CA ILE A 47 -1.78 25.17 -4.64
C ILE A 47 -0.85 24.34 -5.55
N ALA A 48 -1.03 24.42 -6.87
CA ALA A 48 -0.14 23.73 -7.82
C ALA A 48 1.30 24.23 -7.67
N GLY A 49 1.49 25.55 -7.56
CA GLY A 49 2.78 26.17 -7.31
C GLY A 49 3.43 25.71 -6.00
N SER A 50 2.68 25.57 -4.91
CA SER A 50 3.23 25.08 -3.64
C SER A 50 3.65 23.62 -3.70
N ILE A 51 2.88 22.77 -4.39
CA ILE A 51 3.24 21.36 -4.59
C ILE A 51 4.56 21.26 -5.38
N THR A 52 4.65 21.96 -6.52
CA THR A 52 5.87 21.97 -7.35
C THR A 52 7.06 22.51 -6.56
N LEU A 53 6.88 23.62 -5.84
CA LEU A 53 7.93 24.21 -5.01
C LEU A 53 8.41 23.25 -3.92
N CYS A 54 7.49 22.57 -3.21
CA CYS A 54 7.85 21.60 -2.18
C CYS A 54 8.72 20.48 -2.75
N ILE A 55 8.34 19.92 -3.91
CA ILE A 55 9.09 18.86 -4.59
C ILE A 55 10.49 19.37 -4.98
N SER A 56 10.57 20.54 -5.63
CA SER A 56 11.83 21.12 -6.08
C SER A 56 12.78 21.44 -4.92
N VAL A 57 12.27 22.06 -3.84
CA VAL A 57 13.07 22.42 -2.66
C VAL A 57 13.54 21.18 -1.91
N CYS A 58 12.65 20.20 -1.67
CA CYS A 58 13.03 18.95 -1.00
C CYS A 58 14.11 18.20 -1.79
N THR A 59 14.01 18.21 -3.12
CA THR A 59 15.02 17.59 -4.00
C THR A 59 16.35 18.33 -3.95
N ALA A 60 16.34 19.65 -4.00
CA ALA A 60 17.55 20.47 -3.96
C ALA A 60 18.31 20.32 -2.63
N LEU A 61 17.59 20.30 -1.50
CA LEU A 61 18.21 20.25 -0.17
C LEU A 61 18.85 18.89 0.17
N ASN A 62 18.31 17.78 -0.34
CA ASN A 62 18.79 16.44 0.00
C ASN A 62 19.80 15.85 -1.02
N GLY A 63 20.04 16.56 -2.13
CA GLY A 63 21.04 16.19 -3.13
C GLY A 63 20.65 15.00 -4.03
N TRP A 64 21.52 14.70 -4.99
CA TRP A 64 21.23 13.76 -6.10
C TRP A 64 20.98 12.31 -5.68
N LYS A 65 21.56 11.86 -4.56
CA LYS A 65 21.39 10.47 -4.09
C LYS A 65 19.99 10.21 -3.56
N GLU A 66 19.41 11.17 -2.84
CA GLU A 66 18.10 11.06 -2.20
C GLU A 66 16.96 11.67 -3.04
N LYS A 67 17.27 12.20 -4.23
CA LYS A 67 16.32 13.00 -5.05
C LYS A 67 14.95 12.34 -5.25
N TRP A 68 14.93 11.04 -5.56
CA TRP A 68 13.69 10.30 -5.82
C TRP A 68 12.90 10.09 -4.54
N ASN A 69 13.57 9.65 -3.48
CA ASN A 69 12.98 9.48 -2.17
C ASN A 69 12.35 10.80 -1.66
N SER A 70 13.11 11.89 -1.67
CA SER A 70 12.64 13.22 -1.27
C SER A 70 11.51 13.74 -2.15
N SER A 71 11.58 13.53 -3.47
CA SER A 71 10.52 13.96 -4.42
C SER A 71 9.21 13.22 -4.16
N GLN A 72 9.26 11.90 -4.00
CA GLN A 72 8.07 11.07 -3.76
C GLN A 72 7.45 11.39 -2.39
N ALA A 73 8.26 11.54 -1.35
CA ALA A 73 7.80 11.96 -0.03
C ALA A 73 7.14 13.34 -0.05
N ALA A 74 7.76 14.32 -0.72
CA ALA A 74 7.21 15.67 -0.85
C ALA A 74 5.91 15.71 -1.66
N LEU A 75 5.84 14.92 -2.74
CA LEU A 75 4.62 14.77 -3.54
C LEU A 75 3.48 14.22 -2.69
N LEU A 76 3.72 13.08 -2.01
CA LEU A 76 2.71 12.42 -1.17
C LEU A 76 2.25 13.33 -0.01
N GLY A 77 3.19 13.98 0.68
CA GLY A 77 2.89 14.93 1.75
C GLY A 77 2.06 16.11 1.28
N SER A 78 2.43 16.72 0.14
CA SER A 78 1.70 17.86 -0.42
C SER A 78 0.28 17.47 -0.84
N VAL A 79 0.13 16.39 -1.60
CA VAL A 79 -1.17 15.91 -2.08
C VAL A 79 -2.07 15.51 -0.90
N PHE A 80 -1.52 14.85 0.12
CA PHE A 80 -2.26 14.52 1.34
C PHE A 80 -2.72 15.79 2.07
N GLY A 81 -1.82 16.76 2.29
CA GLY A 81 -2.14 18.01 2.97
C GLY A 81 -3.23 18.81 2.26
N THR A 82 -3.12 18.98 0.94
CA THR A 82 -4.15 19.63 0.12
C THR A 82 -5.47 18.87 0.19
N ALA A 83 -5.48 17.55 -0.03
CA ALA A 83 -6.70 16.75 0.00
C ALA A 83 -7.40 16.81 1.37
N PHE A 84 -6.63 16.81 2.46
CA PHE A 84 -7.16 16.93 3.82
C PHE A 84 -7.84 18.29 4.01
N MET A 85 -7.17 19.37 3.63
CA MET A 85 -7.72 20.72 3.74
C MET A 85 -8.97 20.92 2.88
N CYS A 86 -8.98 20.38 1.66
CA CYS A 86 -10.14 20.41 0.78
C CYS A 86 -11.31 19.60 1.36
N LEU A 87 -11.05 18.41 1.92
CA LEU A 87 -12.07 17.57 2.55
C LEU A 87 -12.72 18.27 3.76
N CYS A 88 -11.94 18.94 4.61
CA CYS A 88 -12.45 19.64 5.79
C CYS A 88 -13.40 20.81 5.46
N ARG A 89 -13.37 21.31 4.22
CA ARG A 89 -14.18 22.46 3.81
C ARG A 89 -15.24 22.15 2.76
N SER A 90 -15.04 21.07 2.01
CA SER A 90 -15.98 20.72 0.97
C SER A 90 -17.33 20.37 1.58
N SER A 91 -18.38 21.01 1.05
CA SER A 91 -19.77 20.63 1.28
C SER A 91 -20.34 19.83 0.11
N ASN A 92 -19.57 19.70 -0.98
CA ASN A 92 -19.97 18.97 -2.17
C ASN A 92 -19.68 17.48 -2.00
N LYS A 93 -20.70 16.65 -2.15
CA LYS A 93 -20.59 15.18 -2.06
C LYS A 93 -19.49 14.60 -2.95
N LEU A 94 -19.40 15.04 -4.20
CA LEU A 94 -18.46 14.48 -5.18
C LEU A 94 -17.01 14.77 -4.79
N GLU A 95 -16.76 16.01 -4.38
CA GLU A 95 -15.46 16.43 -3.84
C GLU A 95 -15.08 15.64 -2.58
N ILE A 96 -16.02 15.47 -1.64
CA ILE A 96 -15.80 14.66 -0.42
C ILE A 96 -15.34 13.23 -0.78
N LEU A 97 -16.02 12.58 -1.73
CA LEU A 97 -15.68 11.22 -2.18
C LEU A 97 -14.27 11.18 -2.79
N PHE A 98 -13.96 12.14 -3.67
CA PHE A 98 -12.67 12.20 -4.35
C PHE A 98 -11.53 12.46 -3.36
N PHE A 99 -11.68 13.43 -2.44
CA PHE A 99 -10.63 13.73 -1.45
C PHE A 99 -10.44 12.60 -0.44
N ARG A 100 -11.50 11.89 -0.04
CA ARG A 100 -11.38 10.65 0.74
C ARG A 100 -10.53 9.61 0.02
N TYR A 101 -10.81 9.38 -1.27
CA TYR A 101 -10.02 8.48 -2.10
C TYR A 101 -8.55 8.93 -2.17
N THR A 102 -8.28 10.21 -2.41
CA THR A 102 -6.92 10.75 -2.48
C THR A 102 -6.16 10.57 -1.17
N LEU A 103 -6.79 10.81 -0.01
CA LEU A 103 -6.19 10.58 1.31
C LEU A 103 -5.86 9.11 1.53
N CYS A 104 -6.78 8.21 1.16
CA CYS A 104 -6.58 6.77 1.25
C CYS A 104 -5.37 6.31 0.41
N LEU A 105 -5.27 6.81 -0.82
CA LEU A 105 -4.22 6.46 -1.77
C LEU A 105 -2.86 6.98 -1.31
N THR A 106 -2.77 8.26 -0.98
CA THR A 106 -1.51 8.88 -0.52
C THR A 106 -1.01 8.29 0.78
N PHE A 107 -1.93 7.98 1.73
CA PHE A 107 -1.57 7.30 2.96
C PHE A 107 -0.98 5.91 2.69
N PHE A 108 -1.64 5.08 1.87
CA PHE A 108 -1.17 3.73 1.54
C PHE A 108 0.26 3.72 1.00
N HIS A 109 0.55 4.58 0.02
CA HIS A 109 1.88 4.64 -0.61
C HIS A 109 2.96 5.11 0.37
N TYR A 110 2.64 6.12 1.18
CA TYR A 110 3.61 6.62 2.16
C TYR A 110 3.85 5.61 3.30
N SER A 111 2.78 5.02 3.83
CA SER A 111 2.86 4.06 4.93
C SER A 111 3.55 2.75 4.52
N GLU A 112 3.49 2.32 3.25
CA GLU A 112 4.28 1.21 2.72
C GLU A 112 5.78 1.46 2.82
N TYR A 113 6.23 2.66 2.42
CA TYR A 113 7.63 3.03 2.53
C TYR A 113 8.08 3.06 3.98
N ILE A 114 7.31 3.71 4.87
CA ILE A 114 7.63 3.79 6.29
C ILE A 114 7.64 2.40 6.95
N ALA A 115 6.64 1.57 6.70
CA ALA A 115 6.61 0.21 7.23
C ALA A 115 7.84 -0.59 6.74
N THR A 116 8.19 -0.49 5.46
CA THR A 116 9.38 -1.15 4.90
C THR A 116 10.67 -0.65 5.54
N ALA A 117 10.82 0.66 5.76
CA ALA A 117 12.00 1.24 6.39
C ALA A 117 12.18 0.73 7.84
N LEU A 118 11.07 0.55 8.56
CA LEU A 118 11.07 0.09 9.95
C LEU A 118 11.25 -1.43 10.09
N THR A 119 10.70 -2.22 9.16
CA THR A 119 10.62 -3.67 9.30
C THR A 119 11.59 -4.44 8.39
N ASN A 120 11.93 -3.89 7.23
CA ASN A 120 12.81 -4.49 6.22
C ASN A 120 13.73 -3.48 5.53
N ARG A 121 14.50 -2.73 6.33
CA ARG A 121 15.41 -1.68 5.84
C ARG A 121 16.36 -2.11 4.72
N ARG A 122 16.81 -3.37 4.75
CA ARG A 122 17.74 -3.91 3.74
C ARG A 122 17.17 -3.86 2.32
N ASN A 123 15.86 -3.98 2.17
CA ASN A 123 15.17 -3.93 0.88
C ASN A 123 14.50 -2.58 0.61
N LEU A 124 14.70 -1.58 1.48
CA LEU A 124 14.17 -0.24 1.26
C LEU A 124 14.78 0.36 0.00
N ARG A 125 13.91 0.86 -0.88
CA ARG A 125 14.26 1.56 -2.12
C ARG A 125 13.24 2.67 -2.36
N PRO A 126 13.53 3.64 -3.24
CA PRO A 126 12.50 4.60 -3.69
C PRO A 126 11.26 3.93 -4.32
N SER A 127 11.41 2.72 -4.88
CA SER A 127 10.27 1.93 -5.37
C SER A 127 9.39 1.36 -4.24
N SER A 128 9.83 1.39 -2.98
CA SER A 128 9.04 0.93 -1.82
C SER A 128 7.86 1.85 -1.51
N TYR A 129 7.79 3.06 -2.08
CA TYR A 129 6.55 3.86 -2.10
C TYR A 129 5.46 3.22 -2.97
N LEU A 130 5.82 2.28 -3.84
CA LEU A 130 4.92 1.63 -4.78
C LEU A 130 4.23 2.61 -5.74
N LEU A 131 4.93 3.67 -6.14
CA LEU A 131 4.43 4.66 -7.11
C LEU A 131 4.83 4.31 -8.56
N ASP A 132 5.97 3.64 -8.73
CA ASP A 132 6.49 3.13 -10.01
C ASP A 132 5.89 1.77 -10.36
N GLN A 133 4.56 1.70 -10.39
CA GLN A 133 3.82 0.46 -10.62
C GLN A 133 3.73 0.10 -12.12
N SER A 134 3.28 -1.13 -12.37
CA SER A 134 3.08 -1.65 -13.72
C SER A 134 2.09 -0.82 -14.55
N LEU A 135 2.17 -0.94 -15.88
CA LEU A 135 1.20 -0.32 -16.80
C LEU A 135 -0.25 -0.67 -16.43
N HIS A 136 -0.51 -1.92 -16.03
CA HIS A 136 -1.84 -2.39 -15.62
C HIS A 136 -2.40 -1.62 -14.41
N TYR A 137 -1.53 -1.24 -13.46
CA TYR A 137 -1.93 -0.41 -12.32
C TYR A 137 -2.40 0.97 -12.78
N TRP A 138 -1.65 1.61 -13.68
CA TRP A 138 -2.01 2.92 -14.22
C TRP A 138 -3.28 2.88 -15.06
N ILE A 139 -3.47 1.83 -15.85
CA ILE A 139 -4.73 1.60 -16.57
C ILE A 139 -5.89 1.52 -15.59
N ALA A 140 -5.79 0.71 -14.52
CA ALA A 140 -6.83 0.59 -13.52
C ALA A 140 -7.13 1.95 -12.84
N ALA A 141 -6.09 2.68 -12.42
CA ALA A 141 -6.23 3.99 -11.80
C ALA A 141 -6.95 4.99 -12.72
N VAL A 142 -6.52 5.09 -13.98
CA VAL A 142 -7.15 5.96 -14.97
C VAL A 142 -8.59 5.55 -15.24
N SER A 143 -8.87 4.24 -15.37
CA SER A 143 -10.25 3.73 -15.49
C SER A 143 -11.12 4.15 -14.30
N SER A 144 -10.61 4.09 -13.07
CA SER A 144 -11.36 4.54 -11.88
C SER A 144 -11.69 6.03 -11.92
N TRP A 145 -10.76 6.87 -12.38
CA TRP A 145 -10.97 8.30 -12.48
C TRP A 145 -11.93 8.65 -13.62
N LEU A 146 -11.84 7.95 -14.74
CA LEU A 146 -12.75 8.11 -15.87
C LEU A 146 -14.17 7.71 -15.50
N GLU A 147 -14.36 6.53 -14.90
CA GLU A 147 -15.68 6.10 -14.40
C GLU A 147 -16.25 7.11 -13.41
N PHE A 148 -15.46 7.50 -12.39
CA PHE A 148 -15.90 8.46 -11.41
C PHE A 148 -16.31 9.80 -12.05
N SER A 149 -15.54 10.29 -13.02
CA SER A 149 -15.80 11.58 -13.69
C SER A 149 -17.04 11.52 -14.58
N LEU A 150 -17.17 10.46 -15.39
CA LEU A 150 -18.33 10.24 -16.26
C LEU A 150 -19.61 10.08 -15.44
N GLU A 151 -19.59 9.25 -14.41
CA GLU A 151 -20.75 9.04 -13.54
C GLU A 151 -21.10 10.28 -12.72
N SER A 152 -20.10 11.05 -12.29
CA SER A 152 -20.33 12.33 -11.61
C SER A 152 -21.04 13.34 -12.51
N TYR A 153 -20.81 13.29 -13.81
CA TYR A 153 -21.46 14.17 -14.79
C TYR A 153 -22.85 13.65 -15.20
N PHE A 154 -22.96 12.38 -15.60
CA PHE A 154 -24.18 11.82 -16.18
C PHE A 154 -25.18 11.28 -15.14
N VAL A 155 -24.69 10.70 -14.03
CA VAL A 155 -25.54 10.02 -13.05
C VAL A 155 -25.08 10.29 -11.60
N PRO A 156 -24.98 11.55 -11.15
CA PRO A 156 -24.44 11.90 -9.82
C PRO A 156 -25.24 11.34 -8.63
N SER A 157 -26.44 10.81 -8.87
CA SER A 157 -27.29 10.18 -7.86
C SER A 157 -26.70 8.89 -7.29
N ILE A 158 -25.88 8.15 -8.05
CA ILE A 158 -25.26 6.89 -7.57
C ILE A 158 -24.15 7.12 -6.54
N LYS A 159 -23.57 8.33 -6.53
CA LYS A 159 -22.50 8.69 -5.59
C LYS A 159 -23.11 8.92 -4.21
N SER A 160 -22.57 8.28 -3.17
CA SER A 160 -23.16 8.32 -1.82
C SER A 160 -22.08 8.48 -0.74
N VAL A 161 -22.24 9.48 0.13
CA VAL A 161 -21.30 9.70 1.25
C VAL A 161 -21.31 8.52 2.22
N SER A 162 -22.47 7.95 2.51
CA SER A 162 -22.60 6.81 3.43
C SER A 162 -21.90 5.57 2.88
N PHE A 163 -22.11 5.27 1.58
CA PHE A 163 -21.44 4.15 0.94
C PHE A 163 -19.92 4.38 0.84
N SER A 164 -19.52 5.61 0.53
CA SER A 164 -18.11 6.02 0.57
C SER A 164 -17.48 5.83 1.95
N THR A 165 -18.19 6.15 3.03
CA THR A 165 -17.73 5.92 4.42
C THR A 165 -17.49 4.44 4.70
N PHE A 166 -18.38 3.57 4.22
CA PHE A 166 -18.15 2.12 4.29
C PHE A 166 -16.89 1.69 3.53
N GLY A 167 -16.67 2.26 2.34
CA GLY A 167 -15.43 2.09 1.58
C GLY A 167 -14.19 2.51 2.38
N VAL A 168 -14.23 3.66 3.06
CA VAL A 168 -13.13 4.14 3.92
C VAL A 168 -12.85 3.14 5.05
N CYS A 169 -13.88 2.59 5.70
CA CYS A 169 -13.70 1.55 6.72
C CYS A 169 -12.99 0.31 6.15
N LEU A 170 -13.39 -0.16 4.96
CA LEU A 170 -12.73 -1.29 4.30
C LEU A 170 -11.27 -0.98 3.98
N VAL A 171 -10.99 0.21 3.45
CA VAL A 171 -9.62 0.67 3.19
C VAL A 171 -8.79 0.65 4.47
N ILE A 172 -9.30 1.20 5.58
CA ILE A 172 -8.60 1.20 6.87
C ILE A 172 -8.36 -0.24 7.36
N CYS A 173 -9.34 -1.14 7.23
CA CYS A 173 -9.19 -2.55 7.61
C CYS A 173 -8.09 -3.25 6.78
N GLY A 174 -8.15 -3.10 5.45
CA GLY A 174 -7.17 -3.71 4.54
C GLY A 174 -5.76 -3.15 4.75
N GLU A 175 -5.66 -1.83 4.91
CA GLU A 175 -4.43 -1.13 5.26
C GLU A 175 -3.84 -1.65 6.58
N SER A 176 -4.65 -1.69 7.64
CA SER A 176 -4.20 -2.16 8.96
C SER A 176 -3.70 -3.61 8.89
N LEU A 177 -4.46 -4.50 8.25
CA LEU A 177 -4.08 -5.90 8.10
C LEU A 177 -2.74 -6.05 7.38
N ARG A 178 -2.54 -5.28 6.31
CA ARG A 178 -1.30 -5.29 5.53
C ARG A 178 -0.11 -4.82 6.37
N LYS A 179 -0.25 -3.71 7.11
CA LYS A 179 0.84 -3.19 7.95
C LYS A 179 1.15 -4.15 9.10
N VAL A 180 0.15 -4.71 9.76
CA VAL A 180 0.36 -5.72 10.81
C VAL A 180 1.12 -6.94 10.23
N ALA A 181 0.77 -7.39 9.03
CA ALA A 181 1.49 -8.47 8.34
C ALA A 181 2.97 -8.13 8.08
N MET A 182 3.27 -6.88 7.67
CA MET A 182 4.65 -6.41 7.47
C MET A 182 5.44 -6.36 8.79
N PHE A 183 4.83 -5.87 9.88
CA PHE A 183 5.49 -5.77 11.19
C PHE A 183 5.73 -7.14 11.84
N GLN A 184 4.86 -8.13 11.59
CA GLN A 184 5.05 -9.49 12.08
C GLN A 184 6.06 -10.28 11.24
N ALA A 185 6.02 -10.18 9.91
CA ALA A 185 6.97 -10.88 9.04
C ALA A 185 8.35 -10.22 8.97
N LYS A 186 8.46 -8.91 9.25
CA LYS A 186 9.74 -8.17 9.26
C LYS A 186 10.55 -8.37 7.98
N GLY A 187 11.80 -8.81 8.11
CA GLY A 187 12.70 -9.10 6.99
C GLY A 187 12.21 -10.21 6.04
N SER A 188 11.28 -11.06 6.48
CA SER A 188 10.65 -12.08 5.64
C SER A 188 9.58 -11.51 4.70
N PHE A 189 9.06 -10.30 4.94
CA PHE A 189 8.13 -9.63 4.04
C PHE A 189 8.88 -8.90 2.93
N THR A 190 8.62 -9.21 1.67
CA THR A 190 9.23 -8.53 0.52
C THR A 190 8.19 -8.14 -0.53
N HIS A 191 8.37 -6.97 -1.17
CA HIS A 191 7.49 -6.52 -2.26
C HIS A 191 7.65 -7.32 -3.56
N THR A 192 8.68 -8.15 -3.65
CA THR A 192 8.91 -9.12 -4.73
C THR A 192 8.97 -10.51 -4.14
N ILE A 193 8.53 -11.53 -4.89
CA ILE A 193 8.61 -12.92 -4.43
C ILE A 193 10.10 -13.27 -4.25
N ALA A 194 10.45 -13.76 -3.06
CA ALA A 194 11.79 -14.23 -2.79
C ALA A 194 12.01 -15.57 -3.50
N THR A 195 12.99 -15.63 -4.42
CA THR A 195 13.33 -16.86 -5.15
C THR A 195 14.49 -17.65 -4.52
N ARG A 196 15.13 -17.09 -3.48
CA ARG A 196 16.19 -17.76 -2.73
C ARG A 196 16.00 -17.57 -1.23
N LYS A 197 16.22 -18.65 -0.46
CA LYS A 197 16.22 -18.61 1.01
C LYS A 197 17.46 -17.88 1.52
N ARG A 198 17.25 -16.91 2.40
CA ARG A 198 18.32 -16.24 3.15
C ARG A 198 18.49 -16.92 4.51
N SER A 199 19.67 -16.75 5.12
CA SER A 199 19.96 -17.29 6.46
C SER A 199 19.04 -16.72 7.55
N ASP A 200 18.59 -15.48 7.38
CA ASP A 200 17.65 -14.77 8.27
C ASP A 200 16.18 -14.96 7.89
N HIS A 201 15.88 -15.72 6.83
CA HIS A 201 14.51 -15.97 6.38
C HIS A 201 13.86 -17.05 7.25
N SER A 202 12.93 -16.63 8.12
CA SER A 202 12.13 -17.52 8.96
C SER A 202 10.70 -17.63 8.48
N LEU A 203 10.10 -18.80 8.72
CA LEU A 203 8.67 -19.03 8.51
C LEU A 203 7.88 -18.43 9.67
N VAL A 204 7.01 -17.47 9.37
CA VAL A 204 6.16 -16.79 10.36
C VAL A 204 4.77 -17.42 10.33
N THR A 205 4.28 -17.84 11.49
CA THR A 205 3.00 -18.59 11.63
C THR A 205 2.13 -18.11 12.79
N ASP A 206 2.57 -17.08 13.50
CA ASP A 206 1.90 -16.46 14.64
C ASP A 206 1.20 -15.14 14.25
N GLY A 207 0.40 -14.59 15.16
CA GLY A 207 -0.31 -13.34 14.93
C GLY A 207 -1.33 -13.44 13.79
N VAL A 208 -1.31 -12.51 12.83
CA VAL A 208 -2.23 -12.54 11.68
C VAL A 208 -1.97 -13.73 10.76
N TYR A 209 -0.74 -14.25 10.75
CA TYR A 209 -0.37 -15.45 10.00
C TYR A 209 -0.97 -16.73 10.60
N ALA A 210 -1.41 -16.72 11.87
CA ALA A 210 -2.14 -17.86 12.43
C ALA A 210 -3.56 -18.01 11.87
N PHE A 211 -4.14 -16.94 11.32
CA PHE A 211 -5.51 -16.91 10.79
C PHE A 211 -5.57 -17.09 9.27
N VAL A 212 -4.63 -16.48 8.54
CA VAL A 212 -4.53 -16.57 7.08
C VAL A 212 -3.07 -16.63 6.67
N ARG A 213 -2.73 -17.38 5.62
CA ARG A 213 -1.34 -17.55 5.19
C ARG A 213 -0.75 -16.29 4.55
N HIS A 214 -1.58 -15.52 3.86
CA HIS A 214 -1.17 -14.34 3.09
C HIS A 214 -1.90 -13.06 3.53
N PRO A 215 -1.77 -12.63 4.80
CA PRO A 215 -2.50 -11.48 5.34
C PRO A 215 -2.15 -10.17 4.62
N GLY A 216 -0.90 -10.02 4.14
CA GLY A 216 -0.48 -8.86 3.37
C GLY A 216 -1.16 -8.74 2.00
N TYR A 217 -1.49 -9.87 1.36
CA TYR A 217 -2.24 -9.92 0.10
C TYR A 217 -3.73 -9.75 0.34
N LEU A 218 -4.29 -10.37 1.37
CA LEU A 218 -5.68 -10.14 1.77
C LEU A 218 -5.93 -8.66 2.12
N GLY A 219 -5.03 -8.04 2.88
CA GLY A 219 -5.12 -6.63 3.21
C GLY A 219 -5.08 -5.73 1.96
N TRP A 220 -4.20 -6.04 1.02
CA TRP A 220 -4.13 -5.30 -0.25
C TRP A 220 -5.39 -5.50 -1.10
N PHE A 221 -5.90 -6.73 -1.20
CA PHE A 221 -7.15 -7.02 -1.91
C PHE A 221 -8.35 -6.24 -1.35
N ILE A 222 -8.53 -6.24 -0.03
CA ILE A 222 -9.60 -5.48 0.63
C ILE A 222 -9.41 -3.99 0.40
N TRP A 223 -8.17 -3.50 0.52
CA TRP A 223 -7.83 -2.10 0.29
C TRP A 223 -8.17 -1.67 -1.15
N SER A 224 -7.76 -2.45 -2.17
CA SER A 224 -7.92 -2.06 -3.57
C SER A 224 -9.39 -1.98 -3.95
N VAL A 225 -10.20 -2.96 -3.57
CA VAL A 225 -11.66 -2.94 -3.78
C VAL A 225 -12.31 -1.82 -2.97
N GLY A 226 -11.88 -1.63 -1.72
CA GLY A 226 -12.34 -0.57 -0.84
C GLY A 226 -12.19 0.82 -1.46
N THR A 227 -11.09 1.11 -2.17
CA THR A 227 -10.90 2.41 -2.85
C THR A 227 -11.97 2.70 -3.91
N GLN A 228 -12.49 1.66 -4.59
CA GLN A 228 -13.54 1.83 -5.60
C GLN A 228 -14.92 2.01 -4.96
N ILE A 229 -15.13 1.42 -3.78
CA ILE A 229 -16.31 1.69 -2.94
C ILE A 229 -16.28 3.13 -2.42
N VAL A 230 -15.10 3.66 -2.05
CA VAL A 230 -14.95 5.08 -1.66
C VAL A 230 -15.45 6.02 -2.77
N LEU A 231 -15.14 5.72 -4.03
CA LEU A 231 -15.58 6.47 -5.20
C LEU A 231 -17.02 6.13 -5.65
N CYS A 232 -17.66 5.12 -5.06
CA CYS A 232 -18.95 4.59 -5.50
C CYS A 232 -18.93 4.23 -6.99
N ASN A 233 -17.88 3.55 -7.45
CA ASN A 233 -17.68 3.14 -8.85
C ASN A 233 -18.12 1.67 -9.03
N PRO A 234 -19.35 1.38 -9.46
CA PRO A 234 -19.85 0.00 -9.54
C PRO A 234 -19.05 -0.88 -10.50
N VAL A 235 -18.59 -0.35 -11.65
CA VAL A 235 -17.83 -1.13 -12.64
C VAL A 235 -16.42 -1.39 -12.12
N CYS A 236 -15.74 -0.37 -11.61
CA CYS A 236 -14.40 -0.54 -11.05
C CYS A 236 -14.38 -1.39 -9.77
N VAL A 237 -15.44 -1.41 -8.95
CA VAL A 237 -15.50 -2.35 -7.81
C VAL A 237 -15.37 -3.80 -8.28
N VAL A 238 -16.13 -4.18 -9.31
CA VAL A 238 -16.09 -5.54 -9.86
C VAL A 238 -14.77 -5.80 -10.58
N SER A 239 -14.30 -4.87 -11.41
CA SER A 239 -13.06 -5.06 -12.17
C SER A 239 -11.84 -5.13 -11.26
N TYR A 240 -11.74 -4.27 -10.23
CA TYR A 240 -10.66 -4.32 -9.24
C TYR A 240 -10.67 -5.62 -8.45
N ALA A 241 -11.86 -6.14 -8.10
CA ALA A 241 -11.96 -7.42 -7.42
C ALA A 241 -11.43 -8.56 -8.31
N ILE A 242 -11.87 -8.65 -9.56
CA ILE A 242 -11.43 -9.71 -10.48
C ILE A 242 -9.93 -9.61 -10.79
N VAL A 243 -9.45 -8.42 -11.15
CA VAL A 243 -8.04 -8.22 -11.54
C VAL A 243 -7.11 -8.40 -10.34
N SER A 244 -7.46 -7.86 -9.16
CA SER A 244 -6.66 -8.07 -7.96
C SER A 244 -6.65 -9.55 -7.54
N TRP A 245 -7.78 -10.23 -7.66
CA TRP A 245 -7.89 -11.66 -7.36
C TRP A 245 -6.98 -12.50 -8.26
N ALA A 246 -7.05 -12.30 -9.58
CA ALA A 246 -6.23 -13.03 -10.55
C ALA A 246 -4.73 -12.75 -10.34
N PHE A 247 -4.38 -11.49 -10.05
CA PHE A 247 -3.01 -11.12 -9.71
C PHE A 247 -2.50 -11.85 -8.46
N PHE A 248 -3.30 -11.92 -7.40
CA PHE A 248 -2.89 -12.61 -6.18
C PHE A 248 -2.90 -14.13 -6.32
N GLU A 249 -3.76 -14.71 -7.16
CA GLU A 249 -3.77 -16.15 -7.43
C GLU A 249 -2.42 -16.62 -8.00
N ASP A 250 -1.97 -16.00 -9.09
CA ASP A 250 -0.69 -16.33 -9.72
C ASP A 250 0.47 -16.07 -8.75
N ARG A 251 0.46 -14.92 -8.09
CA ARG A 251 1.54 -14.53 -7.17
C ARG A 251 1.66 -15.47 -5.96
N ILE A 252 0.52 -15.84 -5.37
CA ILE A 252 0.48 -16.78 -4.24
C ILE A 252 0.96 -18.16 -4.67
N PHE A 253 0.61 -18.62 -5.87
CA PHE A 253 1.09 -19.90 -6.38
C PHE A 253 2.63 -19.97 -6.39
N TRP A 254 3.29 -18.99 -7.01
CA TRP A 254 4.76 -18.94 -7.09
C TRP A 254 5.43 -18.73 -5.73
N GLU A 255 4.80 -17.96 -4.85
CA GLU A 255 5.31 -17.76 -3.50
C GLU A 255 5.20 -19.02 -2.65
N GLU A 256 4.06 -19.72 -2.66
CA GLU A 256 3.89 -20.97 -1.92
C GLU A 256 4.84 -22.06 -2.46
N GLN A 257 5.11 -22.11 -3.77
CA GLN A 257 6.15 -22.99 -4.33
C GLN A 257 7.53 -22.70 -3.72
N SER A 258 7.90 -21.42 -3.64
CA SER A 258 9.17 -21.00 -3.05
C SER A 258 9.23 -21.30 -1.55
N LEU A 259 8.13 -21.10 -0.82
CA LEU A 259 8.02 -21.40 0.61
C LEU A 259 8.14 -22.90 0.90
N VAL A 260 7.56 -23.77 0.06
CA VAL A 260 7.79 -25.22 0.12
C VAL A 260 9.26 -25.54 -0.09
N ALA A 261 9.90 -24.94 -1.10
CA ALA A 261 11.34 -25.15 -1.34
C ALA A 261 12.21 -24.66 -0.16
N PHE A 262 11.81 -23.59 0.54
CA PHE A 262 12.59 -23.01 1.63
C PHE A 262 12.42 -23.73 2.97
N PHE A 263 11.21 -24.20 3.27
CA PHE A 263 10.84 -24.67 4.60
C PHE A 263 10.31 -26.10 4.64
N GLY A 264 10.09 -26.74 3.47
CA GLY A 264 9.66 -28.12 3.34
C GLY A 264 8.43 -28.44 4.16
N GLU A 265 8.52 -29.54 4.92
CA GLU A 265 7.47 -30.07 5.80
C GLU A 265 6.88 -29.03 6.76
N SER A 266 7.67 -28.09 7.25
CA SER A 266 7.18 -27.05 8.16
C SER A 266 6.12 -26.17 7.50
N TYR A 267 6.31 -25.82 6.21
CA TYR A 267 5.32 -25.04 5.47
C TYR A 267 4.10 -25.89 5.08
N ILE A 268 4.32 -27.15 4.71
CA ILE A 268 3.23 -28.10 4.37
C ILE A 268 2.28 -28.26 5.56
N ARG A 269 2.81 -28.48 6.78
CA ARG A 269 2.00 -28.59 8.01
C ARG A 269 1.27 -27.30 8.36
N TYR A 270 1.90 -26.16 8.15
CA TYR A 270 1.26 -24.85 8.34
C TYR A 270 0.11 -24.65 7.34
N ARG A 271 0.36 -24.96 6.07
CA ARG A 271 -0.64 -24.86 4.99
C ARG A 271 -1.88 -25.71 5.21
N ALA A 272 -1.71 -26.91 5.78
CA ALA A 272 -2.81 -27.81 6.09
C ALA A 272 -3.76 -27.25 7.17
N LYS A 273 -3.29 -26.34 8.03
CA LYS A 273 -4.05 -25.82 9.18
C LYS A 273 -4.63 -24.42 8.95
N VAL A 274 -3.97 -23.60 8.14
CA VAL A 274 -4.29 -22.19 7.99
C VAL A 274 -4.73 -21.91 6.55
N PRO A 275 -5.88 -21.28 6.30
CA PRO A 275 -6.36 -20.99 4.94
C PRO A 275 -5.52 -19.91 4.24
N CYS A 276 -5.60 -19.83 2.91
CA CYS A 276 -4.87 -18.83 2.12
C CYS A 276 -5.19 -17.39 2.57
N GLY A 277 -6.48 -17.09 2.74
CA GLY A 277 -7.02 -15.80 3.19
C GLY A 277 -7.81 -15.07 2.11
N VAL A 278 -7.26 -14.98 0.89
CA VAL A 278 -8.00 -14.45 -0.26
C VAL A 278 -9.05 -15.49 -0.70
N PRO A 279 -10.33 -15.13 -0.84
CA PRO A 279 -11.39 -16.09 -1.15
C PRO A 279 -11.09 -16.90 -2.41
N PHE A 280 -11.41 -18.19 -2.41
CA PHE A 280 -11.30 -19.11 -3.56
C PHE A 280 -9.88 -19.37 -4.11
N ILE A 281 -8.82 -18.81 -3.50
CA ILE A 281 -7.44 -19.11 -3.90
C ILE A 281 -6.94 -20.36 -3.16
N ARG A 282 -6.53 -21.39 -3.92
CA ARG A 282 -6.01 -22.65 -3.37
C ARG A 282 -4.53 -22.56 -2.99
N GLY A 283 -3.73 -21.82 -3.76
CA GLY A 283 -2.27 -21.77 -3.64
C GLY A 283 -1.57 -22.92 -4.38
N TYR A 284 -0.32 -23.21 -4.03
CA TYR A 284 0.52 -24.17 -4.77
C TYR A 284 0.08 -25.63 -4.56
N ASP A 285 -0.01 -26.41 -5.64
CA ASP A 285 -0.39 -27.82 -5.55
C ASP A 285 0.83 -28.70 -5.19
N ILE A 286 0.77 -29.31 -4.01
CA ILE A 286 1.85 -30.16 -3.45
C ILE A 286 1.83 -31.57 -4.07
N SER A 287 0.72 -32.00 -4.69
CA SER A 287 0.65 -33.31 -5.37
C SER A 287 1.72 -33.44 -6.46
N MET A 288 2.14 -32.33 -7.05
CA MET A 288 3.25 -32.26 -8.00
C MET A 288 4.62 -32.56 -7.39
N VAL A 289 4.81 -32.43 -6.07
CA VAL A 289 6.10 -32.71 -5.41
C VAL A 289 6.27 -34.22 -5.17
N HIS A 290 5.19 -34.91 -4.81
CA HIS A 290 5.22 -36.35 -4.55
C HIS A 290 5.38 -37.20 -5.82
N SER A 291 4.95 -36.70 -6.99
CA SER A 291 5.13 -37.40 -8.28
C SER A 291 6.57 -37.43 -8.77
N PHE A 292 7.43 -36.49 -8.37
CA PHE A 292 8.86 -36.49 -8.74
C PHE A 292 9.75 -37.19 -7.70
N GLY A 293 9.31 -37.31 -6.44
CA GLY A 293 10.07 -38.00 -5.39
C GLY A 293 9.96 -39.53 -5.44
N SER A 294 8.96 -40.07 -6.14
CA SER A 294 8.69 -41.52 -6.24
C SER A 294 9.31 -42.18 -7.47
N SER A 295 9.94 -41.43 -8.37
CA SER A 295 10.65 -41.94 -9.55
C SER A 295 12.16 -42.18 -9.35
N HIS A 296 12.66 -42.02 -8.11
CA HIS A 296 14.07 -42.21 -7.76
C HIS A 296 14.30 -43.11 -6.53
N LEU A 297 13.35 -44.00 -6.23
CA LEU A 297 13.51 -45.09 -5.27
C LEU A 297 13.31 -46.44 -5.95
#